data_AF-A0A7J9NE86-F1
#
_entry.id   AF-A0A7J9NE86-F1
#
_cell.length_a   1.000
_cell.length_b   1.000
_cell.length_c   1.000
_cell.angle_alpha   90.00
_cell.angle_beta   90.00
_cell.angle_gamma   90.00
#
_symmetry.space_group_name_H-M   'P 1'
#
loop_
_entity.id
_entity.type
_entity.pdbx_description
1 polymer ?
#
loop_
_entity_poly.entity_id
_entity_poly.type
_entity_poly.pdbx_seq_one_letter_code
_entity_poly.pdbx_strand_id
1 'polypeptide(L)'
;MRGTLMWSWILIICLSLVAVQSQYYSETLPYRPRPVKVTNLHFFMHEFTGITAVQPDSELIGNVQGIALLAGTNASSTQYIDFGFNTGKFNGSSLSVFSRGEPGLAV
;
A
#
# COMPACT_ATOMS: atom_id res chain seq x y z
N MET A 1 46.02 11.83 -10.52
CA MET A 1 44.58 11.79 -10.86
C MET A 1 44.20 10.88 -12.05
N ARG A 2 45.12 10.03 -12.57
CA ARG A 2 44.84 9.15 -13.75
C ARG A 2 44.42 7.72 -13.39
N GLY A 3 44.80 7.22 -12.20
CA GLY A 3 44.50 5.84 -11.79
C GLY A 3 43.06 5.61 -11.33
N THR A 4 42.41 6.60 -10.73
CA THR A 4 41.00 6.50 -10.30
C THR A 4 40.03 6.41 -11.47
N LEU A 5 40.34 7.09 -12.58
CA LEU A 5 39.53 7.04 -13.80
C LEU A 5 39.44 5.61 -14.36
N MET A 6 40.56 4.88 -14.36
CA MET A 6 40.62 3.49 -14.86
C MET A 6 39.73 2.54 -14.05
N TRP A 7 39.75 2.65 -12.71
CA TRP A 7 38.92 1.82 -11.84
C TRP A 7 37.42 2.11 -12.01
N SER A 8 37.07 3.38 -12.21
CA SER A 8 35.68 3.75 -12.52
C SER A 8 35.20 3.11 -13.82
N TRP A 9 36.01 3.11 -14.89
CA TRP A 9 35.65 2.46 -16.15
C TRP A 9 35.50 0.93 -16.02
N ILE A 10 36.39 0.29 -15.26
CA ILE A 10 36.30 -1.16 -14.98
C ILE A 10 35.00 -1.49 -14.24
N LEU A 11 34.66 -0.71 -13.21
CA LEU A 11 33.44 -0.93 -12.43
C LEU A 11 32.17 -0.70 -13.27
N ILE A 12 32.16 0.32 -14.15
CA ILE A 12 31.05 0.59 -15.08
C ILE A 12 30.86 -0.57 -16.06
N ILE A 13 31.96 -1.13 -16.60
CA ILE A 13 31.90 -2.30 -17.48
C ILE A 13 31.43 -3.53 -16.70
N CYS A 14 31.91 -3.77 -15.48
CA CYS A 14 31.44 -4.87 -14.64
C CYS A 14 29.93 -4.79 -14.36
N LEU A 15 29.40 -3.58 -14.09
CA LEU A 15 27.97 -3.39 -13.82
C LEU A 15 27.11 -3.48 -15.09
N SER A 16 27.62 -3.08 -16.26
CA SER A 16 26.88 -3.17 -17.52
C SER A 16 26.84 -4.58 -18.11
N LEU A 17 27.78 -5.45 -17.74
CA LEU A 17 27.80 -6.87 -18.12
C LEU A 17 26.81 -7.71 -17.28
N VAL A 18 26.35 -7.22 -16.13
CA VAL A 18 25.26 -7.86 -15.39
C VAL A 18 23.94 -7.52 -16.09
N ALA A 19 23.66 -8.23 -17.19
CA ALA A 19 22.30 -8.32 -17.68
C ALA A 19 21.46 -8.96 -16.56
N VAL A 20 20.54 -8.20 -15.97
CA VAL A 20 19.53 -8.75 -15.05
C VAL A 20 18.64 -9.69 -15.87
N GLN A 21 19.04 -10.96 -15.94
CA GLN A 21 18.25 -12.03 -16.53
C GLN A 21 17.15 -12.42 -15.54
N SER A 22 16.19 -11.54 -15.31
CA SER A 22 14.95 -11.93 -14.66
C SER A 22 14.17 -12.80 -15.64
N GLN A 23 14.21 -14.12 -15.42
CA GLN A 23 13.36 -15.07 -16.12
C GLN A 23 11.99 -15.08 -15.44
N TYR A 24 10.92 -15.08 -16.25
CA TYR A 24 9.56 -15.20 -15.75
C TYR A 24 9.27 -16.68 -15.46
N TYR A 25 9.08 -17.04 -14.18
CA TYR A 25 8.99 -18.44 -13.74
C TYR A 25 7.58 -19.07 -13.89
N SER A 26 6.69 -18.49 -14.70
CA SER A 26 5.33 -19.02 -14.86
C SER A 26 4.86 -19.07 -16.30
N GLU A 27 4.16 -20.14 -16.65
CA GLU A 27 3.47 -20.31 -17.93
C GLU A 27 2.20 -19.46 -17.98
N THR A 28 1.94 -18.85 -19.15
CA THR A 28 0.68 -18.12 -19.36
C THR A 28 -0.43 -19.11 -19.70
N LEU A 29 -1.46 -19.17 -18.87
CA LEU A 29 -2.66 -19.99 -19.12
C LEU A 29 -3.78 -19.14 -19.75
N PRO A 30 -4.66 -19.74 -20.59
CA PRO A 30 -5.84 -19.05 -21.10
C PRO A 30 -6.71 -18.51 -19.95
N TYR A 31 -7.00 -17.22 -19.98
CA TYR A 31 -7.87 -16.59 -18.99
C TYR A 31 -9.30 -17.13 -19.10
N ARG A 32 -9.77 -17.78 -18.05
CA ARG A 32 -11.19 -18.15 -17.89
C ARG A 32 -11.84 -17.18 -16.91
N PRO A 33 -12.60 -16.17 -17.39
CA PRO A 33 -13.20 -15.18 -16.50
C PRO A 33 -14.15 -15.86 -15.52
N ARG A 34 -14.00 -15.51 -14.24
CA ARG A 34 -15.05 -15.77 -13.24
C ARG A 34 -16.09 -14.66 -13.33
N PRO A 35 -17.36 -14.92 -12.96
CA PRO A 35 -18.36 -13.86 -12.86
C PRO A 35 -17.84 -12.73 -11.95
N VAL A 36 -17.87 -11.50 -12.46
CA VAL A 36 -17.48 -10.32 -11.71
C VAL A 36 -18.49 -10.10 -10.59
N LYS A 37 -18.01 -9.95 -9.35
CA LYS A 37 -18.84 -9.61 -8.19
C LYS A 37 -18.57 -8.17 -7.81
N VAL A 38 -19.64 -7.36 -7.71
CA VAL A 38 -19.59 -5.98 -7.25
C VAL A 38 -20.27 -5.91 -5.88
N THR A 39 -19.65 -5.22 -4.93
CA THR A 39 -20.20 -5.01 -3.59
C THR A 39 -20.13 -3.54 -3.26
N ASN A 40 -21.23 -2.98 -2.76
CA ASN A 40 -21.24 -1.64 -2.17
C ASN A 40 -20.97 -1.78 -0.66
N LEU A 41 -19.88 -1.19 -0.19
CA LEU A 41 -19.50 -1.17 1.22
C LEU A 41 -19.74 0.22 1.77
N HIS A 42 -20.40 0.31 2.92
CA HIS A 42 -20.65 1.56 3.62
C HIS A 42 -20.43 1.34 5.12
N PHE A 43 -19.49 2.09 5.69
CA PHE A 43 -19.07 2.00 7.08
C PHE A 43 -18.36 3.29 7.50
N PHE A 44 -18.14 3.45 8.80
CA PHE A 44 -17.43 4.59 9.37
C PHE A 44 -16.06 4.14 9.90
N MET A 45 -15.02 4.90 9.56
CA MET A 45 -13.69 4.75 10.14
C MET A 45 -13.55 5.76 11.29
N HIS A 46 -13.07 5.28 12.43
CA HIS A 46 -12.80 6.11 13.60
C HIS A 46 -11.29 6.12 13.85
N GLU A 47 -10.68 7.31 13.75
CA GLU A 47 -9.31 7.56 14.18
C GLU A 47 -9.33 8.14 15.60
N PHE A 48 -8.43 7.66 16.47
CA PHE A 48 -8.36 8.11 17.84
C PHE A 48 -6.93 8.53 18.21
N THR A 49 -6.76 9.83 18.47
CA THR A 49 -5.45 10.48 18.75
C THR A 49 -5.18 10.72 20.24
N GLY A 50 -5.90 10.05 21.16
CA GLY A 50 -5.79 10.27 22.62
C GLY A 50 -5.56 9.00 23.46
N ILE A 51 -5.69 9.14 24.80
CA ILE A 51 -5.60 8.04 25.79
C ILE A 51 -6.97 7.57 26.33
N THR A 52 -8.05 8.26 25.99
CA THR A 52 -9.44 7.92 26.39
C THR A 52 -10.31 7.63 25.18
N ALA A 53 -10.16 6.44 24.59
CA ALA A 53 -10.96 6.04 23.44
C ALA A 53 -12.44 5.96 23.87
N VAL A 54 -13.25 6.92 23.44
CA VAL A 54 -14.71 6.79 23.53
C VAL A 54 -15.10 5.76 22.49
N GLN A 55 -15.50 4.57 22.97
CA GLN A 55 -15.95 3.51 22.09
C GLN A 55 -17.31 3.92 21.52
N PRO A 56 -17.46 4.04 20.19
CA PRO A 56 -18.76 4.28 19.61
C PRO A 56 -19.70 3.11 19.95
N ASP A 57 -20.99 3.39 20.07
CA ASP A 57 -22.04 2.41 20.35
C ASP A 57 -22.43 1.56 19.13
N SER A 58 -21.86 1.85 17.97
CA SER A 58 -22.00 1.09 16.73
C SER A 58 -21.27 -0.26 16.80
N GLU A 59 -21.77 -1.25 16.04
CA GLU A 59 -21.11 -2.54 15.90
C GLU A 59 -19.70 -2.41 15.29
N LEU A 60 -18.70 -3.04 15.93
CA LEU A 60 -17.36 -3.16 15.39
C LEU A 60 -17.31 -4.23 14.29
N ILE A 61 -17.06 -3.81 13.06
CA ILE A 61 -17.03 -4.71 11.88
C ILE A 61 -15.62 -5.03 11.35
N GLY A 62 -14.60 -4.41 11.92
CA GLY A 62 -13.23 -4.57 11.45
C GLY A 62 -12.23 -3.68 12.17
N ASN A 63 -10.98 -3.77 11.75
CA ASN A 63 -9.89 -2.90 12.17
C ASN A 63 -9.24 -2.24 10.96
N VAL A 64 -8.60 -1.08 11.19
CA VAL A 64 -7.89 -0.32 10.18
C VAL A 64 -6.43 -0.21 10.59
N GLN A 65 -5.51 -0.54 9.68
CA GLN A 65 -4.07 -0.42 9.90
C GLN A 65 -3.44 0.26 8.70
N GLY A 66 -2.48 1.14 8.93
CA GLY A 66 -1.86 1.88 7.85
C GLY A 66 -0.95 2.99 8.32
N ILE A 67 -0.50 3.77 7.36
CA ILE A 67 0.31 4.96 7.57
C ILE A 67 -0.25 6.08 6.70
N ALA A 68 -0.42 7.24 7.31
CA ALA A 68 -0.68 8.49 6.63
C ALA A 68 0.53 9.42 6.78
N LEU A 69 0.92 10.09 5.70
CA LEU A 69 2.03 11.03 5.68
C LEU A 69 1.57 12.36 5.09
N LEU A 70 1.97 13.46 5.72
CA LEU A 70 1.88 14.77 5.11
C LEU A 70 2.91 14.87 3.98
N ALA A 71 2.43 15.08 2.76
CA ALA A 71 3.22 15.14 1.54
C ALA A 71 2.98 16.45 0.79
N GLY A 72 4.08 17.05 0.32
CA GLY A 72 4.07 18.26 -0.49
C GLY A 72 4.01 19.56 0.32
N THR A 73 4.35 20.67 -0.33
CA THR A 73 4.34 22.02 0.27
C THR A 73 2.95 22.50 0.68
N ASN A 74 1.91 21.88 0.12
CA ASN A 74 0.51 22.20 0.38
C ASN A 74 -0.11 21.27 1.44
N ALA A 75 0.70 20.47 2.15
CA ALA A 75 0.30 19.57 3.22
C ALA A 75 -0.73 18.47 2.85
N SER A 76 -0.78 18.02 1.60
CA SER A 76 -1.71 16.93 1.22
C SER A 76 -1.36 15.61 1.92
N SER A 77 -2.35 14.86 2.42
CA SER A 77 -2.10 13.56 3.05
C SER A 77 -1.94 12.47 1.98
N THR A 78 -0.87 11.69 2.03
CA THR A 78 -0.75 10.42 1.28
C THR A 78 -0.92 9.26 2.25
N GLN A 79 -1.83 8.34 1.94
CA GLN A 79 -2.26 7.30 2.85
C GLN A 79 -2.11 5.92 2.19
N TYR A 80 -1.56 4.99 2.94
CA TYR A 80 -1.62 3.56 2.67
C TYR A 80 -2.36 2.91 3.84
N ILE A 81 -3.57 2.42 3.59
CA ILE A 81 -4.46 1.92 4.65
C ILE A 81 -5.10 0.60 4.22
N ASP A 82 -5.11 -0.36 5.14
CA ASP A 82 -5.75 -1.66 5.03
C ASP A 82 -6.97 -1.74 5.96
N PHE A 83 -8.14 -1.96 5.38
CA PHE A 83 -9.38 -2.25 6.11
C PHE A 83 -9.55 -3.77 6.23
N GLY A 84 -9.42 -4.32 7.43
CA GLY A 84 -9.62 -5.75 7.70
C GLY A 84 -10.98 -6.01 8.33
N PHE A 85 -11.82 -6.83 7.69
CA PHE A 85 -13.15 -7.18 8.20
C PHE A 85 -13.09 -8.41 9.11
N ASN A 86 -13.68 -8.33 10.31
CA ASN A 86 -13.69 -9.40 11.31
C ASN A 86 -15.09 -9.95 11.62
N THR A 87 -16.13 -9.36 11.05
CA THR A 87 -17.52 -9.83 11.16
C THR A 87 -18.23 -9.82 9.80
N GLY A 88 -19.43 -10.41 9.76
CA GLY A 88 -20.29 -10.41 8.57
C GLY A 88 -19.77 -11.24 7.39
N LYS A 89 -20.30 -10.94 6.20
CA LYS A 89 -20.07 -11.70 4.96
C LYS A 89 -18.61 -11.72 4.49
N PHE A 90 -17.83 -10.71 4.87
CA PHE A 90 -16.45 -10.52 4.41
C PHE A 90 -15.43 -10.80 5.51
N ASN A 91 -15.82 -11.45 6.60
CA ASN A 91 -14.91 -11.82 7.69
C ASN A 91 -13.67 -12.56 7.15
N GLY A 92 -12.49 -12.09 7.52
CA GLY A 92 -11.19 -12.59 7.07
C GLY A 92 -10.69 -12.01 5.75
N SER A 93 -11.47 -11.14 5.10
CA SER A 93 -11.06 -10.40 3.90
C SER A 93 -10.52 -9.00 4.26
N SER A 94 -9.78 -8.39 3.35
CA SER A 94 -9.31 -7.02 3.47
C SER A 94 -9.49 -6.21 2.18
N LEU A 95 -9.50 -4.88 2.34
CA LEU A 95 -9.44 -3.91 1.25
C LEU A 95 -8.29 -2.94 1.52
N SER A 96 -7.30 -2.93 0.62
CA SER A 96 -6.15 -2.02 0.66
C SER A 96 -6.41 -0.78 -0.18
N VAL A 97 -6.14 0.40 0.37
CA VAL A 97 -6.31 1.69 -0.29
C VAL A 97 -4.98 2.46 -0.22
N PHE A 98 -4.44 2.78 -1.38
CA PHE A 98 -3.35 3.76 -1.52
C PHE A 98 -3.89 4.99 -2.23
N SER A 99 -3.98 6.11 -1.52
CA SER A 99 -4.62 7.32 -2.04
C SER A 99 -4.08 8.60 -1.43
N ARG A 100 -4.50 9.73 -2.00
CA ARG A 100 -4.24 11.06 -1.46
C ARG A 100 -5.54 11.63 -0.89
N GLY A 101 -5.47 12.26 0.28
CA GLY A 101 -6.58 12.90 0.96
C GLY A 101 -6.22 14.27 1.53
N GLU A 102 -7.16 14.83 2.27
CA GLU A 102 -6.97 16.13 2.94
C GLU A 102 -5.96 16.02 4.10
N PRO A 103 -5.26 17.13 4.45
CA PRO A 103 -4.23 17.15 5.50
C PRO A 103 -4.70 16.63 6.86
N GLY A 104 -5.99 16.81 7.18
CA GLY A 104 -6.57 16.47 8.48
C GLY A 104 -6.64 14.97 8.81
N LEU A 105 -6.26 14.10 7.87
CA LEU A 105 -6.19 12.64 8.04
C LEU A 105 -4.75 12.11 8.19
N ALA A 106 -3.76 12.99 8.44
CA ALA A 106 -2.33 12.63 8.52
C ALA A 106 -1.68 12.89 9.89
N VAL A 107 -2.47 12.99 10.96
CA VAL A 107 -2.01 13.47 12.28
C VAL A 107 -1.99 12.36 13.31
#